data_AF-A0A8S2LDK3-F1
#
_entry.id   AF-A0A8S2LDK3-F1
#
_cell.length_a   1.000
_cell.length_b   1.000
_cell.length_c   1.000
_cell.angle_alpha   90.00
_cell.angle_beta   90.00
_cell.angle_gamma   90.00
#
_symmetry.space_group_name_H-M   'P 1'
#
loop_
_entity.id
_entity.type
_entity.pdbx_description
1 polymer ?
#
loop_
_entity_poly.entity_id
_entity_poly.type
_entity_poly.pdbx_seq_one_letter_code
_entity_poly.pdbx_strand_id
1 'polypeptide(L)' 'NTHEPVWNERLVFNIHPEDDTIHFDVYDADVGDKDLIETGKVKLKNVFDDGKFDDWVKLPAHLDLSVRGEIHVTMNLQ' A
#
# COMPACT_ATOMS: atom_id res chain seq x y z
N ASN A 1 -6.97 12.65 13.52
CA ASN A 1 -6.89 11.34 14.19
C ASN A 1 -8.16 10.57 13.85
N THR A 2 -8.07 9.56 12.99
CA THR A 2 -9.17 8.73 12.48
C THR A 2 -8.63 7.34 12.13
N HIS A 3 -9.47 6.31 12.26
CA HIS A 3 -9.16 4.94 11.80
C HIS A 3 -9.47 4.72 10.31
N GLU A 4 -10.08 5.71 9.66
CA GLU A 4 -10.40 5.71 8.24
C GLU A 4 -9.77 6.95 7.57
N PRO A 5 -8.42 7.04 7.51
CA PRO A 5 -7.75 8.15 6.87
C PRO A 5 -8.00 8.13 5.35
N VAL A 6 -8.12 9.32 4.76
CA VAL A 6 -8.25 9.50 3.31
C VAL A 6 -7.10 10.37 2.83
N TRP A 7 -6.17 9.78 2.09
CA TRP A 7 -5.03 10.49 1.52
C TRP A 7 -5.36 11.10 0.15
N ASN A 8 -5.94 10.31 -0.77
CA ASN A 8 -6.17 10.71 -2.16
C ASN A 8 -4.93 11.30 -2.86
N GLU A 9 -3.74 10.81 -2.47
CA GLU A 9 -2.47 11.26 -3.03
C GLU A 9 -2.10 10.45 -4.28
N ARG A 10 -1.46 11.11 -5.24
CA ARG A 10 -0.92 10.47 -6.43
C ARG A 10 0.60 10.41 -6.34
N LEU A 11 1.12 9.19 -6.29
CA LEU A 11 2.54 8.89 -6.37
C LEU A 11 2.89 8.47 -7.79
N VAL A 12 4.02 8.95 -8.30
CA VAL A 12 4.55 8.59 -9.63
C VAL A 12 6.02 8.23 -9.45
N PHE A 13 6.39 7.03 -9.89
CA PHE A 13 7.74 6.51 -9.81
C PHE A 13 8.04 5.63 -11.03
N ASN A 14 9.32 5.46 -11.33
CA ASN A 14 9.76 4.56 -12.39
C ASN A 14 9.78 3.12 -11.88
N ILE A 15 9.44 2.18 -12.74
CA ILE A 15 9.56 0.73 -12.49
C ILE A 15 10.70 0.17 -13.35
N HIS A 16 11.47 -0.73 -12.77
CA HIS A 16 12.49 -1.50 -13.47
C HIS A 16 11.96 -2.91 -13.78
N PRO A 17 12.51 -3.62 -14.79
CA PRO A 17 12.05 -4.96 -15.16
C PRO A 17 12.07 -5.99 -14.03
N GLU A 18 12.92 -5.80 -13.03
CA GLU A 18 13.05 -6.62 -11.84
C GLU A 18 11.98 -6.34 -10.75
N ASP A 19 11.25 -5.23 -10.86
CA ASP A 19 10.24 -4.84 -9.89
C ASP A 19 8.93 -5.62 -10.12
N ASP A 20 8.52 -6.41 -9.13
CA ASP A 20 7.32 -7.26 -9.23
C ASP A 20 6.26 -6.94 -8.17
N THR A 21 6.57 -6.09 -7.18
CA THR A 21 5.76 -5.89 -5.99
C THR A 21 5.86 -4.46 -5.46
N ILE A 22 4.71 -3.81 -5.25
CA ILE A 22 4.62 -2.59 -4.45
C ILE A 22 4.44 -2.97 -2.98
N HIS A 23 5.23 -2.34 -2.12
CA HIS A 23 5.15 -2.46 -0.68
C HIS A 23 4.54 -1.17 -0.11
N PHE A 24 3.62 -1.32 0.81
CA PHE A 24 2.98 -0.21 1.53
C PHE A 24 3.35 -0.31 3.00
N ASP A 25 3.84 0.77 3.57
CA ASP A 25 4.09 0.89 5.00
C ASP A 25 3.22 2.03 5.53
N VAL A 26 2.34 1.72 6.50
CA VAL A 26 1.45 2.69 7.12
C VAL A 26 1.98 3.03 8.51
N TYR A 27 2.18 4.32 8.75
CA TYR A 27 2.72 4.83 10.00
C TYR A 27 1.71 5.70 10.73
N ASP A 28 1.69 5.61 12.06
CA ASP A 28 1.17 6.69 12.88
C ASP A 28 2.22 7.80 12.98
N ALA A 29 1.80 9.03 12.76
CA ALA A 29 2.68 10.19 12.73
C ALA A 29 2.29 11.18 13.83
N ASP A 30 2.50 10.76 15.07
CA ASP A 30 2.45 11.65 16.22
C ASP A 30 3.73 12.49 16.33
N VAL A 31 3.73 13.56 17.14
CA VAL A 31 4.88 14.46 17.32
C VAL A 31 6.02 13.69 18.02
N GLY A 32 6.87 13.02 17.25
CA GLY A 32 7.95 12.17 17.74
C GLY A 32 8.38 11.12 16.72
N ASP A 33 8.53 9.88 17.20
CA ASP A 33 8.84 8.72 16.37
C ASP A 33 7.63 8.30 15.53
N LYS A 34 7.88 7.84 14.30
CA LYS A 34 6.84 7.27 13.44
C LYS A 34 6.69 5.79 13.76
N ASP A 35 5.56 5.43 14.36
CA ASP A 35 5.27 4.04 14.69
C ASP A 35 4.73 3.32 13.45
N LEU A 36 5.43 2.30 12.98
CA LEU A 36 4.92 1.43 11.93
C LEU A 36 3.71 0.66 12.47
N ILE A 37 2.54 0.89 11.87
CA ILE A 37 1.31 0.21 12.26
C ILE A 37 1.22 -1.12 11.48
N GLU A 38 1.28 -1.03 10.16
CA GLU A 38 0.93 -2.12 9.25
C GLU A 38 1.72 -2.07 7.94
N THR A 39 1.86 -3.22 7.29
CA THR A 39 2.52 -3.35 5.98
C THR A 39 1.66 -4.13 5.00
N GLY A 40 1.62 -3.72 3.74
CA GLY A 40 0.87 -4.36 2.67
C GLY A 40 1.74 -4.64 1.45
N LYS A 41 1.32 -5.58 0.61
CA LYS A 41 2.02 -5.90 -0.65
C LYS A 41 1.02 -6.15 -1.77
N VAL A 42 1.31 -5.61 -2.96
CA VAL A 42 0.57 -5.92 -4.19
C VAL A 42 1.53 -6.32 -5.29
N LYS A 43 1.26 -7.46 -5.93
CA LYS A 43 1.99 -7.88 -7.12
C LYS A 43 1.63 -7.00 -8.32
N LEU A 44 2.64 -6.43 -8.96
CA LEU A 44 2.49 -5.59 -10.16
C LEU A 44 2.01 -6.38 -11.38
N LYS A 45 2.08 -7.71 -11.35
CA LYS A 45 1.56 -8.59 -12.41
C LYS A 45 0.14 -8.21 -12.84
N ASN A 46 -0.76 -7.89 -11.91
CA ASN A 46 -2.13 -7.51 -12.24
C ASN A 46 -2.18 -6.17 -13.02
N VAL A 47 -1.32 -5.21 -12.67
CA VAL A 47 -1.21 -3.92 -13.39
C VAL A 47 -0.62 -4.14 -14.78
N PHE A 48 0.36 -5.03 -14.91
CA PHE A 48 1.00 -5.33 -16.20
C PHE A 48 0.08 -6.10 -17.14
N ASP A 49 -0.69 -7.06 -16.62
CA ASP A 49 -1.58 -7.90 -17.42
C ASP A 49 -2.86 -7.14 -17.81
N ASP A 50 -3.48 -6.42 -16.87
CA ASP A 50 -4.81 -5.79 -17.07
C ASP A 50 -4.72 -4.27 -17.36
N GLY A 51 -3.53 -3.69 -17.32
CA GLY A 51 -3.28 -2.26 -17.50
C GLY A 51 -3.70 -1.37 -16.33
N LYS A 52 -4.40 -1.94 -15.34
CA LYS A 52 -4.87 -1.25 -14.13
C LYS A 52 -5.03 -2.22 -12.96
N PHE A 53 -4.94 -1.70 -11.76
CA PHE A 53 -5.37 -2.33 -10.51
C PHE A 53 -6.18 -1.32 -9.73
N ASP A 54 -7.31 -1.74 -9.17
CA ASP A 54 -8.21 -0.88 -8.38
C ASP A 54 -8.95 -1.77 -7.37
N ASP A 55 -8.38 -1.91 -6.18
CA ASP A 55 -8.91 -2.82 -5.16
C ASP A 55 -8.44 -2.46 -3.74
N TRP A 56 -9.09 -3.06 -2.76
CA TRP A 56 -8.69 -3.04 -1.35
C TRP A 56 -7.58 -4.06 -1.08
N VAL A 57 -6.48 -3.59 -0.52
CA VAL A 57 -5.32 -4.39 -0.14
C VAL A 57 -5.34 -4.60 1.36
N LYS A 58 -5.37 -5.86 1.80
CA LYS A 58 -5.30 -6.20 3.22
C LYS A 58 -3.92 -5.90 3.78
N LEU A 59 -3.91 -5.33 4.98
CA LEU A 59 -2.72 -4.95 5.70
C LEU A 59 -2.56 -5.86 6.94
N PRO A 60 -1.78 -6.95 6.86
CA PRO A 60 -1.43 -7.73 8.03
C PRO A 60 -0.62 -6.90 9.03
N ALA A 61 -0.89 -7.09 10.32
CA ALA A 61 -0.06 -6.52 11.37
C ALA A 61 1.36 -7.10 11.30
N HIS A 62 2.33 -6.32 11.76
CA HIS A 62 3.70 -6.75 11.92
C HIS A 62 3.76 -8.09 12.69
N LEU A 63 4.40 -9.12 12.10
CA LEU A 63 4.46 -10.54 12.54
C LEU A 63 3.27 -11.45 12.17
N ASP A 64 2.38 -11.06 11.25
CA ASP A 64 1.27 -11.91 10.73
C ASP A 64 0.28 -12.40 11.80
N LEU A 65 0.27 -11.80 12.99
CA LEU A 65 -0.55 -12.27 14.12
C LEU A 65 -2.04 -11.86 14.02
N SER A 66 -2.39 -10.91 13.14
CA SER A 66 -3.78 -10.49 12.83
C SER A 66 -3.83 -9.50 11.66
N VAL A 67 -4.84 -9.54 10.78
CA VAL A 67 -5.16 -8.40 9.89
C VAL A 67 -5.82 -7.29 10.70
N ARG A 68 -5.40 -6.04 10.52
CA ARG A 68 -5.88 -4.91 11.32
C ARG A 68 -6.47 -3.76 10.48
N GLY A 69 -6.14 -3.70 9.19
CA GLY A 69 -6.72 -2.74 8.27
C GLY A 69 -6.65 -3.17 6.80
N GLU A 70 -7.16 -2.29 5.95
CA GLU A 70 -7.10 -2.41 4.50
C GLU A 70 -6.94 -1.02 3.88
N ILE A 71 -6.23 -0.95 2.75
CA ILE A 71 -5.99 0.29 2.00
C ILE A 71 -6.53 0.14 0.58
N HIS A 72 -7.30 1.12 0.13
CA HIS A 72 -7.76 1.18 -1.25
C HIS A 72 -6.72 1.88 -2.12
N VAL A 73 -6.30 1.23 -3.21
CA VAL A 73 -5.31 1.80 -4.14
C VAL A 73 -5.72 1.58 -5.59
N THR A 74 -5.51 2.62 -6.39
CA THR A 74 -5.59 2.54 -7.84
C THR A 74 -4.19 2.68 -8.42
N MET A 75 -3.79 1.76 -9.30
CA MET A 75 -2.49 1.75 -9.97
C MET A 75 -2.67 1.53 -11.47
N ASN A 76 -1.88 2.21 -12.29
CA ASN A 76 -1.90 2.08 -13.74
C ASN A 76 -0.52 2.39 -14.31
N LEU A 77 -0.18 1.75 -15.43
CA LEU A 77 0.98 2.18 -16.23
C LEU A 77 0.65 3.52 -16.90
N GLN A 78 1.67 4.35 -17.06
CA GLN A 78 1.59 5.64 -17.75
C GLN A 78 2.36 5.59 -19.06
#